data_AF-A0A673MWC6-F1
#
_entry.id   AF-A0A673MWC6-F1
#
_cell.length_a   1.000
_cell.length_b   1.000
_cell.length_c   1.000
_cell.angle_alpha   90.00
_cell.angle_beta   90.00
_cell.angle_gamma   90.00
#
_symmetry.space_group_name_H-M   'P 1'
#
loop_
_entity.id
_entity.type
_entity.pdbx_description
1 polymer ?
#
loop_
_entity_poly.entity_id
_entity_poly.type
_entity_poly.pdbx_seq_one_letter_code
_entity_poly.pdbx_strand_id
1 'polypeptide(L)'
;PNLLPSKLECPGGNASWEKVEVKNNARICKGQKNICNQTAQMSWDCPENSFCSPYGPGFFECSCLHNFYGYKCMRQFPIVKVLGILTGSTVVVSSLLWFTQRRKAKNI
;
A
#
# COMPACT_ATOMS: atom_id res chain seq x y z
N PRO A 1 20.08 -20.24 4.08
CA PRO A 1 21.23 -19.33 4.31
C PRO A 1 21.67 -18.77 2.96
N ASN A 2 21.82 -17.45 2.84
CA ASN A 2 22.23 -16.82 1.58
C ASN A 2 23.74 -16.63 1.56
N LEU A 3 24.39 -17.09 0.48
CA LEU A 3 25.83 -16.97 0.25
C LEU A 3 26.07 -15.89 -0.80
N LEU A 4 26.82 -14.85 -0.43
CA LEU A 4 27.21 -13.75 -1.31
C LEU A 4 28.74 -13.62 -1.31
N PRO A 5 29.34 -13.01 -2.34
CA PRO A 5 30.74 -12.58 -2.27
C PRO A 5 30.98 -11.63 -1.09
N SER A 6 32.15 -11.71 -0.44
CA SER A 6 32.53 -10.93 0.76
C SER A 6 32.37 -9.40 0.64
N LYS A 7 32.59 -8.86 -0.56
CA LYS A 7 32.48 -7.42 -0.87
C LYS A 7 31.04 -6.92 -0.95
N LEU A 8 30.06 -7.81 -1.11
CA LEU A 8 28.64 -7.45 -1.16
C LEU A 8 28.04 -7.49 0.23
N GLU A 9 27.11 -6.57 0.50
CA GLU A 9 26.31 -6.59 1.71
C GLU A 9 25.16 -7.59 1.62
N CYS A 10 24.66 -8.02 2.78
CA CYS A 10 23.44 -8.82 2.78
C CYS A 10 22.28 -7.98 2.21
N PRO A 11 21.39 -8.57 1.40
CA PRO A 11 20.22 -7.85 0.90
C PRO A 11 19.40 -7.29 2.06
N GLY A 12 18.88 -6.07 1.92
CA GLY A 12 18.18 -5.37 3.00
C GLY A 12 19.07 -4.91 4.16
N GLY A 13 20.39 -4.98 3.99
CA GLY A 13 21.36 -4.60 5.02
C GLY A 13 21.47 -5.61 6.16
N ASN A 14 22.50 -5.45 6.99
CA ASN A 14 22.76 -6.39 8.11
C ASN A 14 21.62 -6.43 9.14
N ALA A 15 20.85 -5.35 9.29
CA ALA A 15 19.72 -5.29 10.23
C ALA A 15 18.61 -6.32 9.91
N SER A 16 18.44 -6.64 8.62
CA SER A 16 17.44 -7.60 8.11
C SER A 16 17.75 -9.07 8.43
N TRP A 17 18.90 -9.34 9.05
CA TRP A 17 19.37 -10.69 9.36
C TRP A 17 19.69 -10.83 10.85
N GLU A 18 19.45 -12.02 11.40
CA GLU A 18 19.85 -12.37 12.78
C GLU A 18 21.37 -12.46 12.90
N LYS A 19 22.02 -13.04 11.88
CA LYS A 19 23.47 -13.22 11.88
C LYS A 19 24.07 -13.05 10.50
N VAL A 20 25.13 -12.25 10.43
CA VAL A 20 25.96 -12.06 9.24
C VAL A 20 27.37 -12.54 9.56
N GLU A 21 27.86 -13.53 8.82
CA GLU A 21 29.21 -14.08 8.97
C GLU A 21 30.00 -13.85 7.67
N VAL A 22 31.31 -13.61 7.76
CA VAL A 22 32.20 -13.58 6.59
C VAL A 22 33.21 -14.71 6.74
N LYS A 23 33.24 -15.65 5.80
CA LYS A 23 34.16 -16.80 5.77
C LYS A 23 34.68 -17.03 4.36
N ASN A 24 35.98 -17.27 4.19
CA ASN A 24 36.61 -17.65 2.92
C ASN A 24 36.15 -16.81 1.71
N ASN A 25 36.23 -15.48 1.82
CA ASN A 25 35.80 -14.55 0.78
C ASN A 25 34.31 -14.60 0.41
N ALA A 26 33.48 -15.24 1.24
CA ALA A 26 32.03 -15.25 1.13
C ALA A 26 31.36 -14.65 2.38
N ARG A 27 30.30 -13.87 2.19
CA ARG A 27 29.40 -13.39 3.22
C ARG A 27 28.19 -14.33 3.30
N ILE A 28 27.86 -14.76 4.50
CA ILE A 28 26.75 -15.68 4.80
C ILE A 28 25.74 -14.95 5.67
N CYS A 29 24.52 -14.81 5.17
CA CYS A 29 23.41 -14.18 5.88
C CYS A 29 22.45 -15.28 6.38
N LYS A 30 22.23 -15.36 7.70
CA LYS A 30 21.40 -16.38 8.37
C LYS A 30 20.28 -15.73 9.16
N GLY A 31 19.13 -16.40 9.18
CA GLY A 31 17.93 -15.96 9.89
C GLY A 31 17.42 -14.64 9.35
N GLN A 32 16.72 -14.65 8.22
CA GLN A 32 16.07 -13.43 7.74
C GLN A 32 15.00 -13.03 8.76
N LYS A 33 15.12 -11.81 9.29
CA LYS A 33 14.14 -11.31 10.26
C LYS A 33 12.83 -10.99 9.56
N ASN A 34 11.72 -11.28 10.24
CA ASN A 34 10.42 -10.83 9.79
C ASN A 34 10.22 -9.36 10.17
N ILE A 35 10.26 -8.48 9.16
CA ILE A 35 10.06 -7.04 9.30
C ILE A 35 8.71 -6.68 9.94
N CYS A 36 7.68 -7.51 9.74
CA CYS A 36 6.34 -7.30 10.31
C CYS A 36 6.29 -7.45 11.83
N ASN A 37 7.25 -8.19 12.43
CA ASN A 37 7.32 -8.38 13.88
C ASN A 37 8.09 -7.25 14.58
N GLN A 38 8.78 -6.40 13.82
CA GLN A 38 9.81 -5.51 14.36
C GLN A 38 9.29 -4.09 14.63
N THR A 39 8.19 -3.69 14.00
CA THR A 39 7.64 -2.34 14.13
C THR A 39 6.14 -2.40 14.24
N ALA A 40 5.60 -2.06 15.42
CA ALA A 40 4.16 -1.89 15.59
C ALA A 40 3.59 -0.91 14.55
N GLN A 41 4.36 0.13 14.18
CA GLN A 41 4.01 1.10 13.13
C GLN A 41 3.80 0.50 11.72
N MET A 42 4.52 -0.56 11.32
CA MET A 42 4.34 -1.13 9.98
C MET A 42 2.97 -1.78 9.80
N SER A 43 2.38 -2.29 10.89
CA SER A 43 1.00 -2.78 10.86
C SER A 43 -0.03 -1.66 10.64
N TRP A 44 0.31 -0.40 10.98
CA TRP A 44 -0.55 0.76 10.73
C TRP A 44 -0.56 1.21 9.27
N ASP A 45 0.50 0.92 8.51
CA ASP A 45 0.56 1.28 7.08
C ASP A 45 -0.35 0.37 6.22
N CYS A 46 -0.71 -0.80 6.73
CA CYS A 46 -1.58 -1.73 6.03
C CYS A 46 -3.07 -1.34 6.20
N PRO A 47 -3.89 -1.37 5.13
CA PRO A 47 -5.32 -1.08 5.22
C PRO A 47 -6.06 -2.08 6.12
N GLU A 48 -7.23 -1.68 6.62
CA GLU A 48 -8.04 -2.35 7.66
C GLU A 48 -8.37 -3.84 7.38
N ASN A 49 -8.37 -4.28 6.12
CA ASN A 49 -8.65 -5.68 5.71
C ASN A 49 -7.41 -6.40 5.16
N SER A 50 -6.24 -6.02 5.63
CA SER A 50 -4.97 -6.58 5.19
C SER A 50 -4.05 -6.87 6.39
N PHE A 51 -3.05 -7.69 6.16
CA PHE A 51 -2.03 -8.03 7.13
C PHE A 51 -0.64 -7.84 6.52
N CYS A 52 0.33 -7.51 7.38
CA CYS A 52 1.72 -7.39 6.96
C CYS A 52 2.29 -8.77 6.63
N SER A 53 2.89 -8.89 5.45
CA SER A 53 3.59 -10.07 4.96
C SER A 53 5.04 -9.70 4.59
N PRO A 54 6.05 -10.51 4.95
CA PRO A 54 7.43 -10.24 4.59
C PRO A 54 7.66 -10.40 3.08
N TYR A 55 8.10 -9.33 2.41
CA TYR A 55 8.38 -9.30 0.97
C TYR A 55 9.89 -9.26 0.69
N GLY A 56 10.63 -10.19 1.30
CA GLY A 56 12.08 -10.26 1.21
C GLY A 56 12.83 -9.46 2.29
N PRO A 57 14.17 -9.42 2.22
CA PRO A 57 15.00 -8.88 3.29
C PRO A 57 14.84 -7.36 3.42
N GLY A 58 14.29 -6.91 4.55
CA GLY A 58 14.08 -5.48 4.84
C GLY A 58 12.84 -4.86 4.18
N PHE A 59 12.03 -5.67 3.48
CA PHE A 59 10.83 -5.20 2.78
C PHE A 59 9.59 -5.95 3.26
N PHE A 60 8.46 -5.25 3.23
CA PHE A 60 7.15 -5.80 3.54
C PHE A 60 6.15 -5.49 2.44
N GLU A 61 5.11 -6.29 2.38
CA GLU A 61 3.91 -6.03 1.58
C GLU A 61 2.67 -6.21 2.46
N CYS A 62 1.56 -5.61 2.06
CA CYS A 62 0.27 -5.85 2.71
C CYS A 62 -0.52 -6.85 1.87
N SER A 63 -0.79 -8.02 2.45
CA SER A 63 -1.62 -9.07 1.86
C SER A 63 -3.05 -8.99 2.38
N CYS A 64 -4.03 -9.28 1.54
CA CYS A 64 -5.44 -9.19 1.94
C CYS A 64 -5.86 -10.38 2.81
N LEU A 65 -6.72 -10.12 3.80
CA LEU A 65 -7.40 -11.17 4.56
C LEU A 65 -8.24 -12.07 3.65
N HIS A 66 -8.55 -13.27 4.13
CA HIS A 66 -9.33 -14.25 3.36
C HIS A 66 -10.67 -13.64 2.88
N ASN A 67 -11.00 -13.83 1.59
CA ASN A 67 -12.16 -13.24 0.88
C ASN A 67 -12.12 -11.72 0.62
N PHE A 68 -10.98 -11.05 0.85
CA PHE A 68 -10.74 -9.68 0.42
C PHE A 68 -9.73 -9.65 -0.72
N TYR A 69 -9.93 -8.77 -1.70
CA TYR A 69 -9.09 -8.66 -2.89
C TYR A 69 -9.19 -7.23 -3.46
N GLY A 70 -8.33 -6.90 -4.44
CA GLY A 70 -8.35 -5.60 -5.12
C GLY A 70 -7.66 -4.46 -4.35
N TYR A 71 -7.85 -3.24 -4.84
CA TYR A 71 -7.20 -2.04 -4.28
C TYR A 71 -7.60 -1.83 -2.82
N LYS A 72 -6.60 -1.67 -1.93
CA LYS A 72 -6.76 -1.55 -0.47
C LYS A 72 -7.54 -2.70 0.20
N CYS A 73 -7.53 -3.89 -0.40
CA CYS A 73 -8.25 -5.06 0.11
C CYS A 73 -9.74 -4.78 0.35
N MET A 74 -10.38 -4.03 -0.55
CA MET A 74 -11.83 -3.84 -0.50
C MET A 74 -12.54 -4.95 -1.27
N ARG A 75 -13.35 -5.75 -0.57
CA ARG A 75 -14.18 -6.82 -1.18
C ARG A 75 -15.04 -6.33 -2.35
N GLN A 76 -15.51 -5.09 -2.28
CA GLN A 76 -16.28 -4.42 -3.33
C GLN A 76 -15.82 -2.96 -3.43
N PHE A 77 -15.58 -2.46 -4.64
CA PHE A 77 -15.35 -1.03 -4.84
C PHE A 77 -16.59 -0.24 -4.39
N PRO A 78 -16.46 0.88 -3.65
CA PRO A 78 -17.58 1.64 -3.10
C PRO A 78 -18.27 2.50 -4.18
N ILE A 79 -18.79 1.84 -5.22
CA ILE A 79 -19.40 2.45 -6.42
C ILE A 79 -20.48 3.46 -6.05
N VAL A 80 -21.34 3.12 -5.07
CA VAL A 80 -22.43 4.00 -4.62
C VAL A 80 -21.92 5.33 -4.06
N LYS A 81 -20.82 5.32 -3.29
CA LYS A 81 -20.23 6.55 -2.74
C LYS A 81 -19.65 7.43 -3.85
N VAL A 82 -18.90 6.82 -4.76
CA VAL A 82 -18.26 7.53 -5.89
C VAL A 82 -19.32 8.12 -6.82
N LEU A 83 -20.29 7.31 -7.25
CA LEU A 83 -21.38 7.76 -8.09
C LEU A 83 -22.21 8.83 -7.40
N GLY A 84 -22.53 8.69 -6.11
CA GLY A 84 -23.30 9.69 -5.36
C GLY A 84 -22.63 11.07 -5.35
N ILE A 85 -21.31 11.13 -5.15
CA ILE A 85 -20.54 12.40 -5.20
C ILE A 85 -20.55 12.98 -6.63
N LEU A 86 -20.31 12.14 -7.64
CA LEU A 86 -20.30 12.56 -9.04
C LEU A 86 -21.67 13.08 -9.50
N THR A 87 -22.75 12.35 -9.21
CA THR A 87 -24.12 12.77 -9.56
C THR A 87 -24.53 14.00 -8.78
N GLY A 88 -24.22 14.05 -7.48
CA GLY A 88 -24.55 15.19 -6.62
C GLY A 88 -23.89 16.48 -7.10
N SER A 89 -22.58 16.45 -7.34
CA SER A 89 -21.83 17.60 -7.86
C SER A 89 -22.33 18.04 -9.23
N THR A 90 -22.63 17.09 -10.13
CA THR A 90 -23.19 17.38 -11.45
C THR A 90 -24.54 18.09 -11.36
N VAL A 91 -25.47 17.58 -10.55
CA VAL A 91 -26.80 18.18 -10.36
C VAL A 91 -26.70 19.61 -9.81
N VAL A 92 -25.81 19.83 -8.83
CA VAL A 92 -25.58 21.16 -8.25
C VAL A 92 -25.05 22.12 -9.31
N VAL A 93 -24.02 21.73 -10.07
CA VAL A 93 -23.45 22.57 -11.13
C VAL A 93 -24.47 22.85 -12.22
N SER A 94 -25.19 21.83 -12.70
CA SER A 94 -26.24 21.99 -13.72
C SER A 94 -27.35 22.93 -13.24
N SER A 95 -27.75 22.83 -11.97
CA SER A 95 -28.76 23.72 -11.38
C SER A 95 -28.26 25.16 -11.31
N LEU A 96 -27.04 25.38 -10.82
CA LEU A 96 -26.43 26.72 -10.76
C LEU A 96 -26.34 27.35 -12.16
N LEU A 97 -25.87 26.59 -13.15
CA LEU A 97 -25.79 27.05 -14.54
C LEU A 97 -27.18 27.35 -15.11
N TRP A 98 -28.19 26.55 -14.78
CA TRP A 98 -29.56 26.82 -15.21
C TRP A 98 -30.09 28.13 -14.63
N PHE A 99 -29.98 28.33 -13.32
CA PHE A 99 -30.48 29.54 -12.67
C PHE A 99 -29.74 30.80 -13.11
N THR A 100 -28.43 30.72 -13.32
CA THR A 100 -27.61 31.87 -13.71
C THR A 100 -27.69 32.17 -15.21
N GLN A 101 -27.55 31.15 -16.07
CA GLN A 101 -27.47 31.35 -17.52
C GLN A 101 -28.84 31.43 -18.19
N ARG A 102 -29.84 30.60 -17.84
CA ARG A 102 -31.18 30.71 -18.46
C ARG A 102 -31.96 31.94 -18.01
N ARG A 103 -31.76 32.46 -16.79
CA ARG A 103 -32.39 33.73 -16.39
C ARG A 103 -31.84 34.91 -17.20
N LYS A 104 -30.57 34.89 -17.59
CA LYS A 104 -29.97 35.92 -18.45
C LYS A 104 -30.52 35.86 -19.88
N ALA A 105 -30.79 34.67 -20.41
CA ALA A 105 -31.41 34.50 -21.74
C ALA A 105 -32.90 34.90 -21.81
N LYS A 106 -33.59 35.04 -20.66
CA LYS A 106 -35.02 35.41 -20.59
C LYS A 106 -35.27 36.93 -20.38
N ASN A 107 -34.20 37.73 -20.27
CA ASN A 107 -34.25 39.19 -20.08
C ASN A 107 -33.74 39.97 -21.31
N ILE A 108 -33.82 39.37 -22.50
CA ILE A 108 -33.62 40.03 -23.81
C ILE A 108 -34.93 39.92 -24.58
#